data_AF-A0A851TES5-F1
#
_entry.id   AF-A0A851TES5-F1
#
_cell.length_a   1.000
_cell.length_b   1.000
_cell.length_c   1.000
_cell.angle_alpha   90.00
_cell.angle_beta   90.00
_cell.angle_gamma   90.00
#
_symmetry.space_group_name_H-M   'P 1'
#
loop_
_entity.id
_entity.type
_entity.pdbx_description
1 polymer ?
#
loop_
_entity_poly.entity_id
_entity_poly.type
_entity_poly.pdbx_seq_one_letter_code
_entity_poly.pdbx_strand_id
1 'polypeptide(L)'
;PPATTTSPHGGNSRLCHVNPAPGAVPGLRVPRPLRSGDRALLSLQLEYEGAGAVQLRFLRLRSSRAAQQVSYACRPRSAPGRPQPAKAIQFLADTRAQSYAAALPGCVLDNDSALTDTIFHFATEELALLPLRDLAVFHNGDASHQFGFTVGPVCFS
;
A
#
# COMPACT_ATOMS: atom_id res chain seq x y z
N PRO A 1 0.04 -0.91 -14.31
CA PRO A 1 -0.49 0.49 -14.37
C PRO A 1 0.13 1.30 -13.22
N PRO A 2 0.45 2.60 -13.40
CA PRO A 2 0.98 3.44 -12.32
C PRO A 2 -0.11 3.78 -11.29
N ALA A 3 0.24 3.88 -10.01
CA ALA A 3 -0.65 4.39 -8.96
C ALA A 3 -0.73 5.92 -9.05
N THR A 4 -1.93 6.49 -8.93
CA THR A 4 -2.16 7.94 -9.07
C THR A 4 -2.30 8.62 -7.71
N THR A 5 -1.72 9.80 -7.53
CA THR A 5 -1.81 10.60 -6.30
C THR A 5 -2.88 11.69 -6.49
N THR A 6 -4.00 11.66 -5.75
CA THR A 6 -5.05 12.68 -5.89
C THR A 6 -5.83 12.91 -4.58
N SER A 7 -6.05 14.19 -4.25
CA SER A 7 -6.82 14.71 -3.10
C SER A 7 -8.33 14.38 -3.18
N PRO A 8 -9.07 14.16 -2.07
CA PRO A 8 -10.45 13.68 -2.13
C PRO A 8 -11.48 14.82 -1.92
N HIS A 9 -12.22 15.16 -2.97
CA HIS A 9 -13.58 15.69 -2.85
C HIS A 9 -14.47 15.02 -3.93
N GLY A 10 -15.62 14.47 -3.52
CA GLY A 10 -16.65 13.98 -4.44
C GLY A 10 -17.37 12.72 -3.96
N GLY A 11 -18.57 12.91 -3.42
CA GLY A 11 -19.45 11.84 -2.96
C GLY A 11 -20.12 11.05 -4.09
N ASN A 12 -20.20 9.74 -3.87
CA ASN A 12 -21.20 8.78 -4.37
C ASN A 12 -21.09 7.59 -3.41
N SER A 13 -22.21 6.98 -3.00
CA SER A 13 -22.22 5.90 -2.00
C SER A 13 -21.37 4.70 -2.45
N ARG A 14 -20.09 4.71 -2.05
CA ARG A 14 -19.14 3.62 -2.27
C ARG A 14 -19.44 2.55 -1.21
N LEU A 15 -19.75 1.34 -1.66
CA LEU A 15 -19.88 0.19 -0.77
C LEU A 15 -18.46 -0.29 -0.39
N CYS A 16 -17.89 0.32 0.64
CA CYS A 16 -16.60 -0.05 1.22
C CYS A 16 -16.83 -1.13 2.29
N HIS A 17 -16.96 -2.38 1.85
CA HIS A 17 -17.37 -3.49 2.74
C HIS A 17 -16.24 -4.43 3.17
N VAL A 18 -15.08 -4.36 2.52
CA VAL A 18 -14.03 -5.37 2.72
C VAL A 18 -12.84 -4.69 3.36
N ASN A 19 -12.74 -4.86 4.69
CA ASN A 19 -11.67 -4.31 5.50
C ASN A 19 -10.51 -5.31 5.58
N PRO A 20 -9.25 -4.83 5.55
CA PRO A 20 -8.12 -5.68 5.90
C PRO A 20 -8.26 -6.18 7.35
N ALA A 21 -7.78 -7.39 7.61
CA ALA A 21 -7.90 -8.05 8.91
C ALA A 21 -7.22 -7.24 10.03
N PRO A 22 -7.80 -7.16 11.24
CA PRO A 22 -7.20 -6.47 12.37
C PRO A 22 -5.92 -7.22 12.80
N GLY A 23 -4.77 -6.66 12.46
CA GLY A 23 -3.45 -7.31 12.62
C GLY A 23 -2.66 -7.40 11.31
N ALA A 24 -3.30 -7.19 10.15
CA ALA A 24 -2.60 -7.03 8.88
C ALA A 24 -1.71 -5.77 8.89
N VAL A 25 -2.03 -4.75 9.71
CA VAL A 25 -1.08 -3.71 10.14
C VAL A 25 -1.54 -3.12 11.48
N PRO A 26 -0.74 -3.17 12.58
CA PRO A 26 0.28 -2.14 12.83
C PRO A 26 1.56 -2.66 13.53
N GLY A 27 2.70 -2.05 13.19
CA GLY A 27 3.95 -2.18 13.96
C GLY A 27 5.18 -2.30 13.07
N LEU A 28 6.14 -1.42 13.30
CA LEU A 28 7.53 -1.55 12.86
C LEU A 28 8.02 -2.99 13.13
N ARG A 29 7.93 -3.88 12.15
CA ARG A 29 8.64 -5.15 12.20
C ARG A 29 9.75 -5.07 11.18
N VAL A 30 10.98 -5.08 11.67
CA VAL A 30 12.19 -5.31 10.88
C VAL A 30 12.19 -6.79 10.50
N PRO A 31 11.95 -7.17 9.23
CA PRO A 31 11.98 -8.57 8.82
C PRO A 31 13.38 -8.94 8.32
N ARG A 32 13.67 -10.24 8.36
CA ARG A 32 14.98 -10.82 8.08
C ARG A 32 15.38 -10.63 6.60
N PRO A 33 16.67 -10.42 6.32
CA PRO A 33 17.15 -10.22 4.96
C PRO A 33 16.99 -11.50 4.11
N LEU A 34 16.12 -11.46 3.09
CA LEU A 34 16.06 -12.50 2.05
C LEU A 34 17.33 -12.45 1.21
N ARG A 35 17.90 -13.62 0.93
CA ARG A 35 19.21 -13.79 0.28
C ARG A 35 18.99 -14.03 -1.22
N SER A 36 19.22 -13.01 -2.06
CA SER A 36 19.66 -13.09 -3.47
C SER A 36 19.18 -11.88 -4.29
N GLY A 37 20.10 -11.26 -5.06
CA GLY A 37 19.81 -10.50 -6.29
C GLY A 37 19.22 -9.10 -6.12
N ASP A 38 17.92 -9.03 -5.86
CA ASP A 38 17.15 -7.80 -5.68
C ASP A 38 16.38 -7.92 -4.36
N ARG A 39 16.92 -7.34 -3.29
CA ARG A 39 16.45 -7.63 -1.94
C ARG A 39 15.24 -6.75 -1.62
N ALA A 40 14.04 -7.33 -1.61
CA ALA A 40 12.91 -6.73 -0.91
C ALA A 40 13.27 -6.61 0.58
N LEU A 41 13.17 -5.39 1.13
CA LEU A 41 13.41 -5.06 2.53
C LEU A 41 12.24 -5.56 3.40
N LEU A 42 11.03 -5.52 2.85
CA LEU A 42 9.79 -5.88 3.53
C LEU A 42 8.79 -6.40 2.51
N SER A 43 8.18 -7.56 2.79
CA SER A 43 6.98 -8.09 2.12
C SER A 43 5.89 -8.29 3.17
N LEU A 44 4.65 -7.91 2.87
CA LEU A 44 3.51 -8.02 3.78
C LEU A 44 2.28 -8.51 3.04
N GLN A 45 1.88 -9.74 3.35
CA GLN A 45 0.66 -10.34 2.82
C GLN A 45 -0.57 -9.77 3.53
N LEU A 46 -1.60 -9.49 2.72
CA LEU A 46 -2.83 -8.82 3.13
C LEU A 46 -3.99 -9.81 3.16
N GLU A 47 -4.55 -9.99 4.35
CA GLU A 47 -5.77 -10.74 4.59
C GLU A 47 -6.94 -9.77 4.84
N TYR A 48 -8.16 -10.16 4.48
CA TYR A 48 -9.35 -9.32 4.57
C TYR A 48 -10.44 -10.06 5.30
N GLU A 49 -11.01 -9.41 6.32
CA GLU A 49 -12.11 -9.93 7.13
C GLU A 49 -13.46 -9.58 6.51
N GLY A 50 -14.46 -10.43 6.77
CA GLY A 50 -15.86 -10.14 6.41
C GLY A 50 -16.25 -10.34 4.94
N ALA A 51 -15.30 -10.64 4.04
CA ALA A 51 -15.62 -11.05 2.68
C ALA A 51 -14.66 -12.15 2.18
N GLY A 52 -15.11 -13.40 2.27
CA GLY A 52 -14.44 -14.53 1.65
C GLY A 52 -14.44 -14.44 0.12
N ALA A 53 -13.78 -15.41 -0.52
CA ALA A 53 -13.66 -15.46 -1.99
C ALA A 53 -15.02 -15.44 -2.71
N VAL A 54 -16.05 -16.05 -2.11
CA VAL A 54 -17.42 -16.06 -2.64
C VAL A 54 -18.03 -14.66 -2.60
N GLN A 55 -17.98 -13.99 -1.45
CA GLN A 55 -18.53 -12.64 -1.28
C GLN A 55 -17.86 -11.64 -2.21
N LEU A 56 -16.53 -11.71 -2.36
CA LEU A 56 -15.78 -10.90 -3.32
C LEU A 56 -16.25 -11.13 -4.76
N ARG A 57 -16.56 -12.38 -5.15
CA ARG A 57 -17.07 -12.67 -6.48
C ARG A 57 -18.44 -12.02 -6.74
N PHE A 58 -19.35 -12.05 -5.77
CA PHE A 58 -20.64 -11.38 -5.90
C PHE A 58 -20.52 -9.86 -5.97
N LEU A 59 -19.62 -9.26 -5.18
CA LEU A 59 -19.34 -7.82 -5.26
C LEU A 59 -18.83 -7.43 -6.65
N ARG A 60 -17.89 -8.20 -7.20
CA ARG A 60 -17.38 -7.97 -8.57
C ARG A 60 -18.49 -8.06 -9.62
N LEU A 61 -19.36 -9.06 -9.55
CA LEU A 61 -20.45 -9.23 -10.53
C LEU A 61 -21.46 -8.07 -10.52
N ARG A 62 -21.55 -7.32 -9.42
CA ARG A 62 -22.55 -6.25 -9.24
C ARG A 62 -21.96 -4.84 -9.34
N SER A 63 -20.70 -4.72 -9.72
CA SER A 63 -20.00 -3.46 -9.77
C SER A 63 -19.33 -3.27 -11.12
N SER A 64 -18.97 -2.03 -11.41
CA SER A 64 -18.25 -1.64 -12.62
C SER A 64 -16.85 -1.11 -12.30
N ARG A 65 -16.63 -0.68 -11.05
CA ARG A 65 -15.35 -0.14 -10.59
C ARG A 65 -14.98 -0.65 -9.20
N ALA A 66 -13.68 -0.81 -8.97
CA ALA A 66 -13.10 -1.07 -7.67
C ALA A 66 -12.08 0.01 -7.32
N ALA A 67 -12.01 0.37 -6.03
CA ALA A 67 -11.03 1.33 -5.53
C ALA A 67 -10.49 0.93 -4.15
N GLN A 68 -9.21 1.20 -3.91
CA GLN A 68 -8.53 0.96 -2.64
C GLN A 68 -7.46 2.04 -2.41
N GLN A 69 -7.14 2.32 -1.15
CA GLN A 69 -6.09 3.27 -0.78
C GLN A 69 -5.07 2.59 0.14
N VAL A 70 -3.81 3.01 0.02
CA VAL A 70 -2.75 2.65 0.96
C VAL A 70 -2.01 3.91 1.36
N SER A 71 -1.99 4.21 2.65
CA SER A 71 -1.20 5.31 3.20
C SER A 71 0.17 4.80 3.61
N TYR A 72 1.20 5.57 3.30
CA TYR A 72 2.59 5.37 3.70
C TYR A 72 2.97 6.49 4.65
N ALA A 73 3.47 6.10 5.82
CA ALA A 73 3.95 7.02 6.83
C ALA A 73 5.41 6.70 7.15
N CYS A 74 6.26 7.70 7.28
CA CYS A 74 7.66 7.47 7.55
C CYS A 74 8.28 8.50 8.48
N ARG A 75 9.22 8.04 9.33
CA ARG A 75 9.85 8.85 10.37
C ARG A 75 11.36 8.96 10.12
N PRO A 76 11.93 10.17 10.02
CA PRO A 76 13.36 10.34 9.82
C PRO A 76 14.15 9.93 11.07
N ARG A 77 15.24 9.15 10.89
CA ARG A 77 16.01 8.58 12.02
C ARG A 77 17.11 9.50 12.57
N SER A 78 17.73 10.37 11.77
CA SER A 78 18.72 11.35 12.27
C SER A 78 19.24 12.34 11.22
N ALA A 79 19.62 13.52 11.74
CA ALA A 79 20.26 14.70 11.16
C ALA A 79 19.48 15.50 10.07
N PRO A 80 19.20 16.80 10.29
CA PRO A 80 18.57 17.66 9.30
C PRO A 80 19.45 17.78 8.04
N GLY A 81 18.83 17.77 6.86
CA GLY A 81 19.46 18.27 5.63
C GLY A 81 19.94 17.24 4.59
N ARG A 82 19.68 15.93 4.75
CA ARG A 82 19.88 14.96 3.64
C ARG A 82 18.56 14.29 3.23
N PRO A 83 18.05 14.54 2.02
CA PRO A 83 16.88 13.83 1.53
C PRO A 83 17.22 12.35 1.37
N GLN A 84 16.38 11.49 1.93
CA GLN A 84 16.52 10.05 1.75
C GLN A 84 16.24 9.68 0.28
N PRO A 85 16.95 8.69 -0.29
CA PRO A 85 16.67 8.25 -1.64
C PRO A 85 15.28 7.63 -1.72
N ALA A 86 14.59 7.86 -2.84
CA ALA A 86 13.33 7.20 -3.12
C ALA A 86 13.52 5.68 -3.20
N LYS A 87 12.53 4.92 -2.74
CA LYS A 87 12.56 3.44 -2.76
C LYS A 87 11.51 2.91 -3.72
N ALA A 88 11.83 1.85 -4.45
CA ALA A 88 10.83 1.18 -5.28
C ALA A 88 9.88 0.36 -4.39
N ILE A 89 8.60 0.39 -4.69
CA ILE A 89 7.57 -0.42 -4.05
C ILE A 89 6.70 -1.10 -5.10
N GLN A 90 6.29 -2.34 -4.82
CA GLN A 90 5.30 -3.06 -5.61
C GLN A 90 4.12 -3.47 -4.73
N PHE A 91 2.92 -3.38 -5.30
CA PHE A 91 1.68 -3.86 -4.69
C PHE A 91 1.11 -4.98 -5.55
N LEU A 92 0.98 -6.18 -5.00
CA LEU A 92 0.47 -7.35 -5.70
C LEU A 92 -1.07 -7.29 -5.78
N ALA A 93 -1.60 -7.45 -6.99
CA ALA A 93 -3.04 -7.48 -7.25
C ALA A 93 -3.68 -8.81 -6.78
N ASP A 94 -5.02 -8.85 -6.71
CA ASP A 94 -5.76 -10.08 -6.35
C ASP A 94 -5.52 -11.24 -7.32
N THR A 95 -5.29 -10.95 -8.60
CA THR A 95 -4.95 -11.97 -9.61
C THR A 95 -3.62 -12.67 -9.33
N ARG A 96 -2.75 -12.09 -8.49
CA ARG A 96 -1.37 -12.53 -8.21
C ARG A 96 -0.43 -12.62 -9.43
N ALA A 97 -0.92 -12.26 -10.61
CA ALA A 97 -0.14 -12.21 -11.85
C ALA A 97 0.32 -10.80 -12.20
N GLN A 98 -0.33 -9.78 -11.62
CA GLN A 98 -0.06 -8.37 -11.89
C GLN A 98 0.32 -7.63 -10.62
N SER A 99 1.16 -6.61 -10.78
CA SER A 99 1.58 -5.71 -9.69
C SER A 99 1.52 -4.25 -10.14
N TYR A 100 1.16 -3.38 -9.20
CA TYR A 100 1.32 -1.94 -9.35
C TYR A 100 2.70 -1.55 -8.82
N ALA A 101 3.50 -0.85 -9.64
CA ALA A 101 4.79 -0.33 -9.21
C ALA A 101 4.68 1.17 -8.90
N ALA A 102 5.35 1.60 -7.85
CA ALA A 102 5.46 3.01 -7.48
C ALA A 102 6.82 3.30 -6.82
N ALA A 103 7.06 4.59 -6.55
CA ALA A 103 8.19 5.04 -5.77
C ALA A 103 7.69 5.60 -4.44
N LEU A 104 8.34 5.20 -3.35
CA LEU A 104 8.19 5.81 -2.04
C LEU A 104 9.10 7.04 -1.99
N PRO A 105 8.56 8.23 -1.73
CA PRO A 105 9.39 9.41 -1.50
C PRO A 105 10.23 9.21 -0.24
N GLY A 106 11.42 9.81 -0.24
CA GLY A 106 12.25 9.85 0.96
C GLY A 106 11.63 10.70 2.06
N CYS A 107 11.81 10.32 3.32
CA CYS A 107 11.36 11.15 4.44
C CYS A 107 12.24 12.38 4.55
N VAL A 108 11.63 13.56 4.64
CA VAL A 108 12.31 14.82 4.95
C VAL A 108 11.83 15.27 6.33
N LEU A 109 12.77 15.75 7.15
CA LEU A 109 12.42 16.42 8.40
C LEU A 109 11.98 17.84 8.06
N ASP A 110 10.67 18.06 7.93
CA ASP A 110 10.12 19.42 7.86
C ASP A 110 9.71 19.88 9.26
N ASN A 111 9.90 21.17 9.54
CA ASN A 111 10.16 21.71 10.88
C ASN A 111 9.06 21.50 11.94
N ASP A 112 7.88 20.97 11.60
CA ASP A 112 6.76 20.84 12.55
C ASP A 112 6.00 19.50 12.54
N SER A 113 6.39 18.51 11.74
CA SER A 113 5.80 17.16 11.87
C SER A 113 6.67 16.06 11.25
N ALA A 114 7.16 15.16 12.09
CA ALA A 114 8.10 14.08 11.75
C ALA A 114 7.49 12.91 10.95
N LEU A 115 6.37 13.12 10.25
CA LEU A 115 5.62 12.09 9.51
C LEU A 115 5.22 12.65 8.14
N THR A 116 5.89 12.18 7.08
CA THR A 116 5.42 12.40 5.72
C THR A 116 4.37 11.33 5.40
N ASP A 117 3.13 11.76 5.12
CA ASP A 117 2.05 10.87 4.70
C ASP A 117 1.89 10.92 3.18
N THR A 118 2.17 9.80 2.51
CA THR A 118 1.91 9.61 1.08
C THR A 118 0.73 8.65 0.91
N ILE A 119 -0.26 9.00 0.09
CA ILE A 119 -1.42 8.13 -0.18
C ILE A 119 -1.35 7.60 -1.61
N PHE A 120 -1.33 6.28 -1.74
CA PHE A 120 -1.47 5.57 -3.00
C PHE A 120 -2.94 5.28 -3.26
N HIS A 121 -3.48 5.78 -4.38
CA HIS A 121 -4.85 5.49 -4.79
C HIS A 121 -4.85 4.49 -5.95
N PHE A 122 -5.55 3.37 -5.75
CA PHE A 122 -5.78 2.35 -6.75
C PHE A 122 -7.25 2.43 -7.15
N ALA A 123 -7.52 2.65 -8.43
CA ALA A 123 -8.88 2.62 -8.98
C ALA A 123 -8.85 1.98 -10.36
N THR A 124 -9.76 1.06 -10.63
CA THR A 124 -9.76 0.25 -11.86
C THR A 124 -11.17 -0.24 -12.19
N GLU A 125 -11.44 -0.41 -13.48
CA GLU A 125 -12.63 -1.11 -13.99
C GLU A 125 -12.40 -2.64 -14.05
N GLU A 126 -11.14 -3.07 -14.04
CA GLU A 126 -10.78 -4.49 -13.95
C GLU A 126 -10.84 -4.96 -12.49
N LEU A 127 -12.04 -5.34 -12.05
CA LEU A 127 -12.36 -5.65 -10.65
C LEU A 127 -11.58 -6.82 -10.05
N ALA A 128 -11.01 -7.67 -10.90
CA ALA A 128 -10.16 -8.79 -10.50
C ALA A 128 -8.79 -8.34 -9.97
N LEU A 129 -8.40 -7.07 -10.14
CA LEU A 129 -7.12 -6.57 -9.64
C LEU A 129 -7.13 -6.21 -8.15
N LEU A 130 -8.30 -5.94 -7.58
CA LEU A 130 -8.46 -5.57 -6.16
C LEU A 130 -9.28 -6.63 -5.41
N PRO A 131 -9.02 -6.88 -4.11
CA PRO A 131 -8.12 -6.13 -3.22
C PRO A 131 -6.62 -6.44 -3.42
N LEU A 132 -5.74 -5.57 -2.93
CA LEU A 132 -4.30 -5.82 -2.89
C LEU A 132 -3.97 -7.00 -1.96
N ARG A 133 -3.01 -7.85 -2.37
CA ARG A 133 -2.64 -9.10 -1.67
C ARG A 133 -1.29 -9.08 -1.00
N ASP A 134 -0.36 -8.27 -1.49
CA ASP A 134 0.97 -8.12 -0.91
C ASP A 134 1.49 -6.71 -1.21
N LEU A 135 2.44 -6.24 -0.40
CA LEU A 135 3.23 -5.05 -0.68
C LEU A 135 4.71 -5.34 -0.39
N ALA A 136 5.56 -5.03 -1.37
CA ALA A 136 6.99 -5.30 -1.33
C ALA A 136 7.79 -4.02 -1.53
N VAL A 137 8.61 -3.64 -0.54
CA VAL A 137 9.52 -2.49 -0.63
C VAL A 137 10.92 -2.98 -1.00
N PHE A 138 11.50 -2.44 -2.06
CA PHE A 138 12.84 -2.78 -2.52
C PHE A 138 13.85 -1.74 -2.03
N HIS A 139 15.09 -2.18 -1.80
CA HIS A 139 16.17 -1.29 -1.40
C HIS A 139 17.52 -1.68 -2.01
N ASN A 140 18.41 -0.70 -2.11
CA ASN A 140 19.76 -0.87 -2.68
C ASN A 140 20.84 -0.95 -1.59
N GLY A 141 20.52 -1.43 -0.38
CA GLY A 141 21.45 -1.51 0.76
C GLY A 141 21.09 -0.62 1.97
N ASP A 142 20.22 0.38 1.81
CA ASP A 142 19.88 1.32 2.90
C ASP A 142 18.70 0.84 3.78
N ALA A 143 19.03 0.19 4.90
CA ALA A 143 18.06 -0.39 5.85
C ALA A 143 17.65 0.56 7.02
N SER A 144 17.99 1.85 6.97
CA SER A 144 17.98 2.73 8.16
C SER A 144 16.65 3.44 8.47
N HIS A 145 15.56 3.20 7.73
CA HIS A 145 14.32 4.00 7.86
C HIS A 145 13.23 3.26 8.64
N GLN A 146 12.60 3.95 9.59
CA GLN A 146 11.35 3.50 10.20
C GLN A 146 10.18 4.01 9.36
N PHE A 147 9.41 3.09 8.80
CA PHE A 147 8.22 3.40 8.02
C PHE A 147 7.10 2.42 8.33
N GLY A 148 5.88 2.81 8.00
CA GLY A 148 4.68 2.01 8.14
C GLY A 148 3.72 2.23 6.97
N PHE A 149 2.81 1.29 6.80
CA PHE A 149 1.72 1.37 5.85
C PHE A 149 0.39 1.22 6.57
N THR A 150 -0.63 1.90 6.11
CA THR A 150 -2.02 1.70 6.52
C THR A 150 -2.82 1.37 5.28
N VAL A 151 -3.32 0.15 5.20
CA VAL A 151 -4.10 -0.32 4.04
C VAL A 151 -5.57 -0.03 4.33
N GLY A 152 -6.20 0.73 3.43
CA GLY A 152 -7.62 1.03 3.51
C GLY A 152 -8.51 -0.11 2.99
N PRO A 153 -9.83 -0.04 3.22
CA PRO A 153 -10.77 -0.98 2.66
C PRO A 153 -10.77 -0.94 1.13
N VAL A 154 -11.18 -2.04 0.50
CA VAL A 154 -11.57 -2.02 -0.92
C VAL A 154 -13.06 -1.68 -1.03
N CYS A 155 -13.37 -0.77 -1.95
CA CYS A 155 -14.71 -0.32 -2.26
C CYS A 155 -15.09 -0.75 -3.69
N PHE A 156 -16.29 -1.28 -3.85
CA PHE A 156 -16.87 -1.65 -5.15
C PHE A 156 -18.08 -0.75 -5.43
N SER A 157 -18.23 -0.29 -6.68
CA SER A 157 -19.32 0.57 -7.15
C SER A 157 -19.75 0.23 -8.57
#